data_AF-A0A651G8G8-F1
#
_entry.id   AF-A0A651G8G8-F1
#
_cell.length_a   1.000
_cell.length_b   1.000
_cell.length_c   1.000
_cell.angle_alpha   90.00
_cell.angle_beta   90.00
_cell.angle_gamma   90.00
#
_symmetry.space_group_name_H-M   'P 1'
#
loop_
_entity.id
_entity.type
_entity.pdbx_description
1 polymer ?
#
loop_
_entity_poly.entity_id
_entity_poly.type
_entity_poly.pdbx_seq_one_letter_code
_entity_poly.pdbx_strand_id
1 'polypeptide(L)'
;MPIRLHTVLPGIVALLCAPGLAAMELRQNLDEGDRHEITSANDEMPTILVQSSGRVSTSGAYDEDSIQPGLHIRTGAEITLPTDIRLNNLNTSHVIGAHGEDTVVRYTGRWEADGGNAFPRLSITEGARFIFTEESSMNLVMDGAFFTRQLWVYGDGSGTLELEEGFVADHTVNEPLANAMGTIRLGGVTLITHHTRNMPQNTRPDGRGGHYKNGHIVFERVPGNRWIIDSSNHYYSAQLDFDTDATLDIRSSLTHVGHRRVAMQVGPGGYFISTGAFRTTSPDVTITKTGPGMLALDGEQSYHRGAALVLQEGLTRMSGDPGLGRDNTTREDTGAFLHITAQGEAGLQLAAPVSHLRRIDLTEQSRLWLDQDCRLVISEGLHVGPNAQADLRGEIFGKLQVEGRIDLLSSHSVHAEALELAGTWTVNLGRWTPEHALMQVTATAEVSQAPEISFRDRRGRVPEGDVVLLRSGNLKAADAVSGDFTTSDGRFSYTLRVNDGELILGNIAAVEE
;
A
#
# COMPACT_ATOMS: atom_id res chain seq x y z
N MET A 1 -24.57 -64.80 -65.57
CA MET A 1 -23.98 -65.23 -64.29
C MET A 1 -23.03 -64.15 -63.79
N PRO A 2 -23.33 -63.50 -62.66
CA PRO A 2 -22.30 -62.99 -61.76
C PRO A 2 -22.44 -63.62 -60.36
N ILE A 3 -21.29 -63.82 -59.71
CA ILE A 3 -21.10 -64.50 -58.43
C ILE A 3 -21.18 -63.49 -57.26
N ARG A 4 -21.74 -63.95 -56.15
CA ARG A 4 -22.01 -63.23 -54.89
C ARG A 4 -20.82 -63.20 -53.91
N LEU A 5 -20.75 -62.08 -53.17
CA LEU A 5 -20.43 -61.82 -51.74
C LEU A 5 -19.17 -62.38 -51.05
N HIS A 6 -18.39 -61.45 -50.45
CA HIS A 6 -18.00 -61.39 -49.02
C HIS A 6 -17.58 -59.93 -48.68
N THR A 7 -18.36 -59.15 -47.93
CA THR A 7 -18.24 -58.85 -46.48
C THR A 7 -16.82 -58.60 -45.94
N VAL A 8 -16.44 -57.33 -45.74
CA VAL A 8 -15.59 -56.83 -44.63
C VAL A 8 -16.01 -55.40 -44.26
N LEU A 9 -16.24 -55.16 -42.96
CA LEU A 9 -16.57 -53.88 -42.32
C LEU A 9 -15.46 -52.82 -42.48
N PRO A 10 -15.83 -51.53 -42.34
CA PRO A 10 -15.15 -50.67 -41.38
C PRO A 10 -16.15 -50.19 -40.33
N GLY A 11 -15.96 -50.68 -39.10
CA GLY A 11 -16.70 -50.23 -37.92
C GLY A 11 -16.02 -49.05 -37.24
N ILE A 12 -16.88 -48.16 -36.72
CA ILE A 12 -16.65 -47.25 -35.59
C ILE A 12 -15.79 -46.01 -35.90
N VAL A 13 -16.38 -45.10 -36.69
CA VAL A 13 -16.29 -43.64 -36.48
C VAL A 13 -17.72 -43.13 -36.46
N ALA A 14 -18.37 -43.16 -35.30
CA ALA A 14 -19.59 -42.42 -34.96
C ALA A 14 -20.10 -42.87 -33.59
N LEU A 15 -19.42 -42.45 -32.53
CA LEU A 15 -20.04 -42.37 -31.21
C LEU A 15 -19.43 -41.17 -30.49
N LEU A 16 -20.29 -40.38 -29.84
CA LEU A 16 -20.00 -39.21 -29.00
C LEU A 16 -20.04 -37.82 -29.68
N CYS A 17 -21.06 -37.58 -30.49
CA CYS A 17 -21.75 -36.28 -30.44
C CYS A 17 -23.17 -36.56 -29.95
N ALA A 18 -23.36 -36.66 -28.63
CA ALA A 18 -24.68 -36.62 -28.04
C ALA A 18 -25.09 -35.13 -27.92
N PRO A 19 -26.08 -34.64 -28.67
CA PRO A 19 -26.65 -33.33 -28.44
C PRO A 19 -27.57 -33.43 -27.23
N GLY A 20 -27.33 -32.62 -26.18
CA GLY A 20 -28.34 -32.36 -25.16
C GLY A 20 -28.03 -32.75 -23.72
N LEU A 21 -26.79 -32.62 -23.24
CA LEU A 21 -26.64 -32.25 -21.83
C LEU A 21 -27.13 -30.81 -21.70
N ALA A 22 -28.38 -30.65 -21.29
CA ALA A 22 -28.90 -29.34 -20.90
C ALA A 22 -27.94 -28.78 -19.84
N ALA A 23 -27.43 -27.58 -20.08
CA ALA A 23 -26.55 -26.88 -19.16
C ALA A 23 -27.22 -26.90 -17.77
N MET A 24 -26.57 -27.52 -16.77
CA MET A 24 -27.14 -27.61 -15.43
C MET A 24 -27.27 -26.20 -14.85
N GLU A 25 -28.51 -25.75 -14.65
CA GLU A 25 -28.82 -24.42 -14.10
C GLU A 25 -29.25 -24.59 -12.64
N LEU A 26 -28.52 -23.96 -11.72
CA LEU A 26 -28.88 -23.88 -10.31
C LEU A 26 -29.58 -22.55 -10.03
N ARG A 27 -30.83 -22.62 -9.56
CA ARG A 27 -31.60 -21.46 -9.08
C ARG A 27 -31.67 -21.51 -7.57
N GLN A 28 -31.26 -20.45 -6.88
CA GLN A 28 -31.32 -20.35 -5.42
C GLN A 28 -32.02 -19.08 -4.97
N ASN A 29 -32.79 -19.18 -3.88
CA ASN A 29 -33.35 -18.03 -3.18
C ASN A 29 -32.71 -17.88 -1.80
N LEU A 30 -31.80 -16.93 -1.65
CA LEU A 30 -31.07 -16.73 -0.39
C LEU A 30 -31.96 -16.25 0.75
N ASP A 31 -33.13 -15.66 0.46
CA ASP A 31 -34.11 -15.30 1.50
C ASP A 31 -34.73 -16.52 2.19
N GLU A 32 -34.72 -17.68 1.53
CA GLU A 32 -35.18 -18.95 2.09
C GLU A 32 -34.05 -19.65 2.87
N GLY A 33 -32.85 -19.04 2.92
CA GLY A 33 -31.66 -19.65 3.51
C GLY A 33 -31.07 -20.76 2.65
N ASP A 34 -31.37 -20.76 1.34
CA ASP A 34 -30.91 -21.79 0.41
C ASP A 34 -29.38 -21.87 0.41
N ARG A 35 -28.86 -23.01 0.85
CA ARG A 35 -27.44 -23.36 0.80
C ARG A 35 -27.27 -24.62 -0.04
N HIS A 36 -26.38 -24.54 -1.03
CA HIS A 36 -25.93 -25.67 -1.82
C HIS A 36 -24.45 -25.89 -1.54
N GLU A 37 -24.09 -27.11 -1.16
CA GLU A 37 -22.73 -27.45 -0.77
C GLU A 37 -22.18 -28.54 -1.68
N ILE A 38 -21.02 -28.26 -2.28
CA ILE A 38 -20.19 -29.19 -3.02
C ILE A 38 -19.14 -29.72 -2.07
N THR A 39 -19.12 -31.04 -1.87
CA THR A 39 -18.27 -31.69 -0.86
C THR A 39 -17.20 -32.60 -1.46
N SER A 40 -17.28 -32.88 -2.76
CA SER A 40 -16.29 -33.69 -3.47
C SER A 40 -15.90 -33.05 -4.80
N ALA A 41 -14.63 -33.21 -5.21
CA ALA A 41 -14.12 -32.71 -6.48
C ALA A 41 -14.78 -33.37 -7.72
N ASN A 42 -15.50 -34.48 -7.51
CA ASN A 42 -16.24 -35.18 -8.56
C ASN A 42 -17.72 -34.79 -8.61
N ASP A 43 -18.18 -33.94 -7.69
CA ASP A 43 -19.56 -33.47 -7.68
C ASP A 43 -19.80 -32.62 -8.93
N GLU A 44 -20.99 -32.74 -9.54
CA GLU A 44 -21.32 -32.01 -10.76
C GLU A 44 -21.40 -30.51 -10.47
N MET A 45 -20.62 -29.70 -11.20
CA MET A 45 -20.66 -28.24 -11.10
C MET A 45 -21.82 -27.68 -11.91
N PRO A 46 -22.63 -26.75 -11.36
CA PRO A 46 -23.63 -26.05 -12.15
C PRO A 46 -22.93 -25.26 -13.26
N THR A 47 -23.52 -25.20 -14.44
CA THR A 47 -23.02 -24.37 -15.54
C THR A 47 -23.44 -22.91 -15.39
N ILE A 48 -24.59 -22.67 -14.77
CA ILE A 48 -25.14 -21.35 -14.52
C ILE A 48 -25.71 -21.34 -13.12
N LEU A 49 -25.39 -20.30 -12.37
CA LEU A 49 -25.97 -20.00 -11.08
C LEU A 49 -26.80 -18.72 -11.17
N VAL A 50 -28.09 -18.84 -10.88
CA VAL A 50 -29.05 -17.74 -10.85
C VAL A 50 -29.55 -17.58 -9.42
N GLN A 51 -29.08 -16.54 -8.73
CA GLN A 51 -29.49 -16.28 -7.34
C GLN A 51 -30.50 -15.14 -7.29
N SER A 52 -31.50 -15.30 -6.41
CA SER A 52 -32.33 -14.22 -5.88
C SER A 52 -32.12 -14.06 -4.39
N SER A 53 -32.21 -12.82 -3.91
CA SER A 53 -32.29 -12.49 -2.49
C SER A 53 -32.99 -11.15 -2.33
N GLY A 54 -33.50 -10.90 -1.14
CA GLY A 54 -33.77 -9.60 -0.61
C GLY A 54 -32.46 -8.84 -0.45
N ARG A 55 -32.58 -7.52 -0.32
CA ARG A 55 -31.41 -6.69 -0.12
C ARG A 55 -30.80 -6.98 1.25
N VAL A 56 -29.64 -7.61 1.26
CA VAL A 56 -28.81 -7.68 2.48
C VAL A 56 -28.11 -6.33 2.66
N SER A 57 -28.17 -5.76 3.86
CA SER A 57 -27.54 -4.47 4.12
C SER A 57 -26.01 -4.59 4.10
N THR A 58 -25.32 -3.49 3.82
CA THR A 58 -23.86 -3.40 3.92
C THR A 58 -23.35 -3.42 5.36
N SER A 59 -24.23 -3.25 6.36
CA SER A 59 -23.85 -3.38 7.77
C SER A 59 -23.66 -4.85 8.17
N GLY A 60 -24.43 -5.77 7.58
CA GLY A 60 -24.28 -7.22 7.73
C GLY A 60 -23.55 -7.84 6.54
N ALA A 61 -22.47 -7.23 6.05
CA ALA A 61 -21.68 -7.78 4.95
C ALA A 61 -20.65 -8.84 5.38
N TYR A 62 -20.32 -8.85 6.68
CA TYR A 62 -19.39 -9.79 7.32
C TYR A 62 -20.07 -10.57 8.45
N ASP A 63 -21.40 -10.56 8.49
CA ASP A 63 -22.16 -11.33 9.46
C ASP A 63 -22.21 -12.79 9.01
N GLU A 64 -21.93 -13.73 9.90
CA GLU A 64 -21.88 -15.16 9.58
C GLU A 64 -23.18 -15.64 8.93
N ASP A 65 -24.34 -15.20 9.46
CA ASP A 65 -25.67 -15.56 8.94
C ASP A 65 -25.85 -15.12 7.48
N SER A 66 -25.18 -14.06 7.10
CA SER A 66 -25.33 -13.41 5.81
C SER A 66 -24.41 -13.98 4.71
N ILE A 67 -23.49 -14.87 5.10
CA ILE A 67 -22.56 -15.57 4.22
C ILE A 67 -22.80 -17.09 4.19
N GLN A 68 -23.71 -17.64 5.01
CA GLN A 68 -24.07 -19.07 4.98
C GLN A 68 -24.92 -19.51 3.78
N PRO A 69 -25.88 -18.70 3.26
CA PRO A 69 -26.65 -19.07 2.08
C PRO A 69 -25.80 -18.96 0.82
N GLY A 70 -26.11 -19.72 -0.22
CA GLY A 70 -25.45 -19.63 -1.53
C GLY A 70 -24.81 -20.94 -2.00
N LEU A 71 -23.78 -20.83 -2.84
CA LEU A 71 -23.00 -21.97 -3.33
C LEU A 71 -21.69 -22.07 -2.56
N HIS A 72 -21.49 -23.17 -1.85
CA HIS A 72 -20.32 -23.41 -1.00
C HIS A 72 -19.54 -24.61 -1.50
N ILE A 73 -18.22 -24.48 -1.59
CA ILE A 73 -17.30 -25.53 -2.00
C ILE A 73 -16.41 -25.90 -0.81
N ARG A 74 -16.41 -27.18 -0.44
CA ARG A 74 -15.64 -27.76 0.66
C ARG A 74 -15.18 -29.17 0.30
N THR A 75 -14.20 -29.24 -0.60
CA THR A 75 -13.78 -30.50 -1.23
C THR A 75 -12.53 -31.11 -0.61
N GLY A 76 -11.72 -30.32 0.11
CA GLY A 76 -10.38 -30.72 0.54
C GLY A 76 -9.44 -31.02 -0.65
N ALA A 77 -9.73 -30.41 -1.80
CA ALA A 77 -9.00 -30.62 -3.04
C ALA A 77 -9.16 -29.42 -3.99
N GLU A 78 -8.33 -29.37 -5.03
CA GLU A 78 -8.49 -28.41 -6.12
C GLU A 78 -9.66 -28.76 -7.04
N ILE A 79 -10.45 -27.75 -7.41
CA ILE A 79 -11.57 -27.87 -8.34
C ILE A 79 -11.67 -26.64 -9.25
N THR A 80 -12.09 -26.85 -10.49
CA THR A 80 -12.43 -25.76 -11.41
C THR A 80 -13.93 -25.46 -11.35
N LEU A 81 -14.29 -24.19 -11.17
CA LEU A 81 -15.66 -23.69 -11.18
C LEU A 81 -15.90 -22.90 -12.48
N PRO A 82 -16.43 -23.53 -13.55
CA PRO A 82 -16.71 -22.88 -14.83
C PRO A 82 -18.08 -22.16 -14.85
N THR A 83 -18.73 -22.02 -13.70
CA THR A 83 -20.10 -21.54 -13.58
C THR A 83 -20.22 -20.06 -13.90
N ASP A 84 -21.12 -19.69 -14.80
CA ASP A 84 -21.54 -18.30 -14.96
C ASP A 84 -22.47 -17.91 -13.80
N ILE A 85 -22.15 -16.82 -13.11
CA ILE A 85 -22.93 -16.28 -12.00
C ILE A 85 -23.68 -15.04 -12.51
N ARG A 86 -25.02 -15.09 -12.51
CA ARG A 86 -25.86 -14.02 -13.06
C ARG A 86 -26.92 -13.58 -12.07
N LEU A 87 -27.25 -12.28 -12.10
CA LEU A 87 -28.38 -11.74 -11.35
C LEU A 87 -29.70 -12.02 -12.07
N ASN A 88 -30.74 -12.41 -11.34
CA ASN A 88 -32.11 -12.42 -11.88
C ASN A 88 -32.90 -11.14 -11.55
N ASN A 89 -32.44 -10.34 -10.58
CA ASN A 89 -33.15 -9.18 -10.06
C ASN A 89 -32.17 -8.13 -9.52
N LEU A 90 -32.56 -6.87 -9.67
CA LEU A 90 -31.86 -5.65 -9.29
C LEU A 90 -31.66 -5.45 -7.77
N ASN A 91 -31.99 -6.38 -6.89
CA ASN A 91 -31.77 -6.20 -5.43
C ASN A 91 -31.18 -7.44 -4.76
N THR A 92 -30.55 -8.31 -5.55
CA THR A 92 -30.06 -9.62 -5.12
C THR A 92 -28.54 -9.57 -4.91
N SER A 93 -28.02 -10.34 -3.95
CA SER A 93 -26.59 -10.45 -3.70
C SER A 93 -26.16 -11.88 -3.90
N HIS A 94 -25.12 -12.12 -4.70
CA HIS A 94 -24.56 -13.46 -4.84
C HIS A 94 -23.74 -13.84 -3.62
N VAL A 95 -23.74 -15.10 -3.25
CA VAL A 95 -22.84 -15.63 -2.22
C VAL A 95 -22.20 -16.91 -2.74
N ILE A 96 -20.87 -16.86 -2.82
CA ILE A 96 -20.01 -18.00 -3.13
C ILE A 96 -19.08 -18.24 -1.94
N GLY A 97 -18.89 -19.50 -1.55
CA GLY A 97 -18.01 -19.88 -0.46
C GLY A 97 -16.96 -20.90 -0.89
N ALA A 98 -15.73 -20.74 -0.38
CA ALA A 98 -14.67 -21.76 -0.43
C ALA A 98 -14.19 -22.02 0.99
N HIS A 99 -14.20 -23.29 1.42
CA HIS A 99 -13.97 -23.64 2.81
C HIS A 99 -13.14 -24.92 2.97
N GLY A 100 -12.42 -24.99 4.07
CA GLY A 100 -11.64 -26.15 4.49
C GLY A 100 -10.23 -26.16 3.93
N GLU A 101 -9.32 -26.74 4.69
CA GLU A 101 -7.92 -26.89 4.32
C GLU A 101 -7.84 -27.66 2.98
N ASP A 102 -6.83 -27.33 2.17
CA ASP A 102 -6.59 -27.92 0.84
C ASP A 102 -7.70 -27.69 -0.22
N THR A 103 -8.83 -27.06 0.12
CA THR A 103 -9.82 -26.65 -0.87
C THR A 103 -9.29 -25.47 -1.69
N VAL A 104 -9.09 -25.70 -2.99
CA VAL A 104 -8.69 -24.66 -3.95
C VAL A 104 -9.74 -24.54 -5.04
N VAL A 105 -10.42 -23.40 -5.13
CA VAL A 105 -11.43 -23.12 -6.16
C VAL A 105 -10.81 -22.26 -7.25
N ARG A 106 -10.63 -22.84 -8.44
CA ARG A 106 -10.19 -22.13 -9.64
C ARG A 106 -11.41 -21.68 -10.44
N TYR A 107 -11.78 -20.42 -10.30
CA TYR A 107 -12.93 -19.86 -10.99
C TYR A 107 -12.55 -19.45 -12.42
N THR A 108 -13.27 -19.99 -13.41
CA THR A 108 -13.06 -19.72 -14.85
C THR A 108 -14.32 -19.15 -15.53
N GLY A 109 -15.41 -18.96 -14.77
CA GLY A 109 -16.68 -18.46 -15.29
C GLY A 109 -16.77 -16.94 -15.41
N ARG A 110 -17.96 -16.45 -15.80
CA ARG A 110 -18.28 -15.02 -15.83
C ARG A 110 -19.22 -14.62 -14.68
N TRP A 111 -18.79 -13.65 -13.88
CA TRP A 111 -19.58 -13.11 -12.76
C TRP A 111 -20.17 -11.75 -13.13
N GLU A 112 -21.47 -11.73 -13.46
CA GLU A 112 -22.23 -10.53 -13.78
C GLU A 112 -23.02 -10.04 -12.56
N ALA A 113 -22.56 -8.96 -11.94
CA ALA A 113 -23.20 -8.34 -10.77
C ALA A 113 -23.32 -6.81 -10.91
N ASP A 114 -23.57 -6.34 -12.13
CA ASP A 114 -23.77 -4.93 -12.50
C ASP A 114 -25.22 -4.44 -12.38
N GLY A 115 -26.17 -5.36 -12.16
CA GLY A 115 -27.60 -5.05 -12.00
C GLY A 115 -27.97 -4.49 -10.62
N GLY A 116 -28.70 -3.37 -10.60
CA GLY A 116 -29.42 -2.90 -9.41
C GLY A 116 -28.55 -2.73 -8.16
N ASN A 117 -29.05 -2.91 -6.93
CA ASN A 117 -28.32 -2.79 -5.66
C ASN A 117 -27.63 -4.11 -5.23
N ALA A 118 -26.99 -4.83 -6.14
CA ALA A 118 -26.31 -6.08 -5.82
C ALA A 118 -25.01 -5.88 -5.01
N PHE A 119 -24.75 -6.77 -4.05
CA PHE A 119 -23.50 -6.82 -3.28
C PHE A 119 -22.93 -8.24 -3.34
N PRO A 120 -22.24 -8.64 -4.43
CA PRO A 120 -21.67 -9.97 -4.53
C PRO A 120 -20.70 -10.23 -3.37
N ARG A 121 -20.78 -11.45 -2.82
CA ARG A 121 -20.04 -11.87 -1.65
C ARG A 121 -19.24 -13.12 -1.95
N LEU A 122 -18.06 -13.16 -1.37
CA LEU A 122 -17.17 -14.30 -1.37
C LEU A 122 -16.79 -14.60 0.09
N SER A 123 -16.99 -15.83 0.52
CA SER A 123 -16.54 -16.30 1.83
C SER A 123 -15.38 -17.28 1.64
N ILE A 124 -14.24 -17.01 2.26
CA ILE A 124 -13.04 -17.86 2.16
C ILE A 124 -12.53 -18.12 3.57
N THR A 125 -12.76 -19.32 4.10
CA THR A 125 -12.43 -19.66 5.49
C THR A 125 -11.71 -20.99 5.60
N GLU A 126 -11.17 -21.26 6.79
CA GLU A 126 -10.54 -22.53 7.15
C GLU A 126 -9.40 -22.92 6.19
N GLY A 127 -8.58 -21.95 5.79
CA GLY A 127 -7.40 -22.17 4.95
C GLY A 127 -7.67 -22.34 3.45
N ALA A 128 -8.93 -22.24 3.01
CA ALA A 128 -9.27 -22.38 1.60
C ALA A 128 -8.66 -21.26 0.72
N ARG A 129 -8.56 -21.55 -0.59
CA ARG A 129 -8.09 -20.60 -1.60
C ARG A 129 -9.12 -20.45 -2.72
N PHE A 130 -9.46 -19.23 -3.06
CA PHE A 130 -10.28 -18.91 -4.23
C PHE A 130 -9.45 -18.12 -5.24
N ILE A 131 -9.41 -18.59 -6.47
CA ILE A 131 -8.51 -18.11 -7.52
C ILE A 131 -9.35 -17.61 -8.70
N PHE A 132 -9.25 -16.32 -9.02
CA PHE A 132 -9.70 -15.79 -10.30
C PHE A 132 -8.61 -16.08 -11.35
N THR A 133 -8.95 -16.95 -12.31
CA THR A 133 -8.04 -17.39 -13.36
C THR A 133 -8.00 -16.41 -14.53
N GLU A 134 -7.12 -16.64 -15.50
CA GLU A 134 -7.02 -15.84 -16.72
C GLU A 134 -8.27 -15.88 -17.60
N GLU A 135 -9.03 -16.97 -17.54
CA GLU A 135 -10.28 -17.16 -18.29
C GLU A 135 -11.48 -16.49 -17.61
N SER A 136 -11.37 -16.15 -16.33
CA SER A 136 -12.46 -15.56 -15.57
C SER A 136 -12.71 -14.10 -15.95
N SER A 137 -13.96 -13.66 -15.79
CA SER A 137 -14.32 -12.25 -15.95
C SER A 137 -15.33 -11.82 -14.89
N MET A 138 -15.23 -10.56 -14.46
CA MET A 138 -16.13 -9.97 -13.48
C MET A 138 -16.60 -8.60 -13.94
N ASN A 139 -17.92 -8.42 -13.97
CA ASN A 139 -18.53 -7.13 -14.25
C ASN A 139 -19.31 -6.62 -13.03
N LEU A 140 -18.73 -5.63 -12.35
CA LEU A 140 -19.33 -4.91 -11.22
C LEU A 140 -19.71 -3.47 -11.59
N VAL A 141 -19.57 -3.10 -12.86
CA VAL A 141 -19.82 -1.74 -13.31
C VAL A 141 -21.24 -1.63 -13.81
N MET A 142 -22.05 -0.79 -13.15
CA MET A 142 -23.36 -0.47 -13.68
C MET A 142 -23.26 0.29 -15.01
N ASP A 143 -24.01 -0.17 -15.99
CA ASP A 143 -24.21 0.59 -17.23
C ASP A 143 -24.95 1.92 -16.96
N GLY A 144 -24.53 2.98 -17.64
CA GLY A 144 -25.12 4.34 -17.58
C GLY A 144 -24.98 5.15 -16.28
N ALA A 145 -24.90 4.50 -15.11
CA ALA A 145 -24.75 5.19 -13.81
C ALA A 145 -23.29 5.24 -13.34
N PHE A 146 -22.46 4.33 -13.84
CA PHE A 146 -21.02 4.24 -13.59
C PHE A 146 -20.60 4.15 -12.10
N PHE A 147 -21.53 3.88 -11.20
CA PHE A 147 -21.19 3.40 -9.86
C PHE A 147 -20.57 2.01 -9.96
N THR A 148 -19.54 1.77 -9.16
CA THR A 148 -18.97 0.45 -8.99
C THR A 148 -19.73 -0.29 -7.90
N ARG A 149 -20.07 -1.55 -8.18
CA ARG A 149 -20.45 -2.51 -7.15
C ARG A 149 -19.21 -3.02 -6.46
N GLN A 150 -19.42 -3.52 -5.26
CA GLN A 150 -18.38 -3.96 -4.35
C GLN A 150 -18.47 -5.47 -4.25
N LEU A 151 -17.36 -6.15 -4.54
CA LEU A 151 -17.15 -7.53 -4.12
C LEU A 151 -16.74 -7.49 -2.65
N TRP A 152 -17.57 -8.09 -1.80
CA TRP A 152 -17.29 -8.24 -0.39
C TRP A 152 -16.65 -9.61 -0.16
N VAL A 153 -15.46 -9.63 0.40
CA VAL A 153 -14.69 -10.85 0.65
C VAL A 153 -14.50 -10.98 2.15
N TYR A 154 -15.13 -12.00 2.71
CA TYR A 154 -15.00 -12.37 4.11
C TYR A 154 -14.04 -13.54 4.27
N GLY A 155 -13.24 -13.52 5.32
CA GLY A 155 -12.51 -14.67 5.81
C GLY A 155 -12.30 -14.60 7.32
N ASP A 156 -11.79 -15.69 7.87
CA ASP A 156 -11.47 -15.89 9.29
C ASP A 156 -9.99 -15.58 9.62
N GLY A 157 -9.28 -14.93 8.70
CA GLY A 157 -7.84 -14.65 8.75
C GLY A 157 -6.97 -15.72 8.10
N SER A 158 -7.53 -16.88 7.72
CA SER A 158 -6.78 -17.99 7.10
C SER A 158 -7.02 -18.13 5.59
N GLY A 159 -8.16 -17.63 5.11
CA GLY A 159 -8.54 -17.73 3.69
C GLY A 159 -7.69 -16.88 2.75
N THR A 160 -7.56 -17.32 1.51
CA THR A 160 -6.82 -16.62 0.45
C THR A 160 -7.69 -16.36 -0.78
N LEU A 161 -7.77 -15.09 -1.19
CA LEU A 161 -8.23 -14.67 -2.51
C LEU A 161 -7.01 -14.38 -3.39
N GLU A 162 -6.94 -14.99 -4.55
CA GLU A 162 -5.86 -14.75 -5.52
C GLU A 162 -6.42 -14.30 -6.87
N LEU A 163 -5.76 -13.30 -7.44
CA LEU A 163 -5.97 -12.87 -8.81
C LEU A 163 -4.74 -13.33 -9.61
N GLU A 164 -4.88 -14.41 -10.39
CA GLU A 164 -3.73 -14.97 -11.12
C GLU A 164 -3.11 -13.93 -12.05
N GLU A 165 -1.83 -14.14 -12.38
CA GLU A 165 -1.10 -13.23 -13.26
C GLU A 165 -1.89 -12.90 -14.53
N GLY A 166 -2.59 -13.88 -15.11
CA GLY A 166 -3.47 -13.80 -16.27
C GLY A 166 -4.71 -12.90 -16.15
N PHE A 167 -5.30 -12.82 -14.95
CA PHE A 167 -6.60 -12.20 -14.72
C PHE A 167 -6.61 -10.69 -14.96
N VAL A 168 -7.59 -10.19 -15.70
CA VAL A 168 -7.74 -8.76 -15.99
C VAL A 168 -8.92 -8.20 -15.19
N ALA A 169 -8.62 -7.37 -14.19
CA ALA A 169 -9.65 -6.73 -13.36
C ALA A 169 -10.35 -5.58 -14.10
N ASP A 170 -9.71 -4.93 -15.05
CA ASP A 170 -10.26 -3.81 -15.80
C ASP A 170 -10.19 -4.05 -17.32
N HIS A 171 -11.31 -4.47 -17.91
CA HIS A 171 -11.43 -4.64 -19.37
C HIS A 171 -11.93 -3.38 -20.08
N THR A 172 -12.03 -2.22 -19.41
CA THR A 172 -12.56 -1.03 -20.07
C THR A 172 -11.56 -0.38 -21.02
N VAL A 173 -10.28 -0.76 -20.98
CA VAL A 173 -9.22 -0.22 -21.87
C VAL A 173 -9.15 1.32 -21.81
N ASN A 174 -9.35 1.89 -20.63
CA ASN A 174 -9.47 3.33 -20.38
C ASN A 174 -10.70 4.03 -20.98
N GLU A 175 -11.62 3.29 -21.58
CA GLU A 175 -12.95 3.79 -21.94
C GLU A 175 -13.90 3.64 -20.73
N PRO A 176 -15.01 4.39 -20.67
CA PRO A 176 -16.01 4.23 -19.61
C PRO A 176 -16.96 3.07 -19.93
N LEU A 177 -16.45 1.84 -20.06
CA LEU A 177 -17.26 0.64 -20.38
C LEU A 177 -17.72 -0.12 -19.12
N ALA A 178 -18.83 -0.85 -19.26
CA ALA A 178 -19.37 -1.73 -18.22
C ALA A 178 -18.78 -3.15 -18.32
N ASN A 179 -17.49 -3.28 -18.04
CA ASN A 179 -16.82 -4.57 -17.94
C ASN A 179 -15.55 -4.47 -17.08
N ALA A 180 -15.74 -4.33 -15.77
CA ALA A 180 -14.61 -4.30 -14.84
C ALA A 180 -15.02 -4.71 -13.42
N MET A 181 -14.02 -5.18 -12.69
CA MET A 181 -14.04 -5.24 -11.24
C MET A 181 -13.98 -3.82 -10.69
N GLY A 182 -15.02 -3.47 -9.93
CA GLY A 182 -15.18 -2.14 -9.36
C GLY A 182 -14.37 -1.98 -8.08
N THR A 183 -14.90 -2.45 -6.97
CA THR A 183 -14.24 -2.37 -5.67
C THR A 183 -14.14 -3.76 -5.05
N ILE A 184 -13.00 -4.09 -4.45
CA ILE A 184 -12.82 -5.25 -3.59
C ILE A 184 -12.77 -4.76 -2.15
N ARG A 185 -13.59 -5.35 -1.27
CA ARG A 185 -13.58 -5.08 0.16
C ARG A 185 -13.24 -6.34 0.92
N LEU A 186 -12.13 -6.30 1.66
CA LEU A 186 -11.50 -7.44 2.31
C LEU A 186 -11.76 -7.33 3.82
N GLY A 187 -12.26 -8.40 4.42
CA GLY A 187 -12.32 -8.56 5.87
C GLY A 187 -11.79 -9.92 6.27
N GLY A 188 -10.62 -9.95 6.91
CA GLY A 188 -10.00 -11.18 7.42
C GLY A 188 -9.53 -12.13 6.32
N VAL A 189 -9.00 -11.62 5.22
CA VAL A 189 -8.54 -12.45 4.10
C VAL A 189 -7.15 -12.01 3.62
N THR A 190 -6.41 -12.95 3.04
CA THR A 190 -5.21 -12.65 2.26
C THR A 190 -5.58 -12.43 0.79
N LEU A 191 -5.33 -11.24 0.25
CA LEU A 191 -5.36 -10.97 -1.19
C LEU A 191 -3.97 -11.21 -1.79
N ILE A 192 -3.87 -11.95 -2.89
CA ILE A 192 -2.63 -12.11 -3.67
C ILE A 192 -2.85 -11.55 -5.07
N THR A 193 -1.92 -10.69 -5.52
CA THR A 193 -1.92 -10.14 -6.86
C THR A 193 -0.54 -10.24 -7.49
N HIS A 194 -0.53 -10.53 -8.78
CA HIS A 194 0.69 -10.84 -9.53
C HIS A 194 1.06 -9.73 -10.52
N HIS A 195 0.09 -8.96 -11.00
CA HIS A 195 0.29 -7.95 -12.03
C HIS A 195 -0.58 -6.70 -11.85
N THR A 196 -0.12 -5.57 -12.39
CA THR A 196 -0.89 -4.30 -12.48
C THR A 196 -2.30 -4.50 -13.05
N ARG A 197 -2.47 -5.45 -13.98
CA ARG A 197 -3.76 -5.75 -14.63
C ARG A 197 -4.76 -6.44 -13.69
N ASN A 198 -4.30 -7.03 -12.59
CA ASN A 198 -5.16 -7.57 -11.54
C ASN A 198 -5.80 -6.46 -10.68
N MET A 199 -5.34 -5.20 -10.80
CA MET A 199 -5.82 -4.12 -9.95
C MET A 199 -7.18 -3.60 -10.41
N PRO A 200 -8.18 -3.44 -9.52
CA PRO A 200 -9.42 -2.77 -9.85
C PRO A 200 -9.15 -1.28 -10.08
N GLN A 201 -9.05 -0.86 -11.35
CA GLN A 201 -8.66 0.49 -11.75
C GLN A 201 -9.55 1.07 -12.86
N ASN A 202 -10.82 0.71 -12.86
CA ASN A 202 -11.79 1.09 -13.90
C ASN A 202 -11.87 2.62 -14.11
N THR A 203 -11.90 3.02 -15.38
CA THR A 203 -12.01 4.43 -15.78
C THR A 203 -13.45 4.94 -15.74
N ARG A 204 -13.64 6.18 -15.30
CA ARG A 204 -14.95 6.84 -15.12
C ARG A 204 -14.98 8.26 -15.64
N PRO A 205 -16.10 8.72 -16.23
CA PRO A 205 -16.25 10.13 -16.57
C PRO A 205 -16.32 10.99 -15.31
N ASP A 206 -15.65 12.13 -15.30
CA ASP A 206 -15.65 13.09 -14.19
C ASP A 206 -16.81 14.09 -14.22
N GLY A 207 -17.70 13.98 -15.20
CA GLY A 207 -18.82 14.90 -15.45
C GLY A 207 -18.42 16.23 -16.10
N ARG A 208 -17.15 16.44 -16.41
CA ARG A 208 -16.56 17.65 -17.01
C ARG A 208 -15.88 17.37 -18.36
N GLY A 209 -16.11 16.19 -18.92
CA GLY A 209 -15.50 15.72 -20.16
C GLY A 209 -14.13 15.05 -19.97
N GLY A 210 -13.66 14.91 -18.73
CA GLY A 210 -12.47 14.14 -18.38
C GLY A 210 -12.81 12.76 -17.81
N HIS A 211 -11.78 12.04 -17.40
CA HIS A 211 -11.91 10.74 -16.77
C HIS A 211 -11.02 10.59 -15.54
N TYR A 212 -11.41 9.70 -14.63
CA TYR A 212 -10.65 9.34 -13.43
C TYR A 212 -10.74 7.84 -13.14
N LYS A 213 -9.87 7.34 -12.25
CA LYS A 213 -9.80 5.93 -11.85
C LYS A 213 -10.66 5.72 -10.61
N ASN A 214 -11.64 4.80 -10.66
CA ASN A 214 -12.66 4.64 -9.60
C ASN A 214 -12.75 3.20 -9.07
N GLY A 215 -11.66 2.45 -9.11
CA GLY A 215 -11.58 1.18 -8.43
C GLY A 215 -10.98 1.35 -7.04
N HIS A 216 -11.36 0.50 -6.10
CA HIS A 216 -10.85 0.57 -4.73
C HIS A 216 -10.45 -0.82 -4.22
N ILE A 217 -9.41 -0.88 -3.40
CA ILE A 217 -9.17 -2.01 -2.49
C ILE A 217 -9.35 -1.47 -1.08
N VAL A 218 -10.24 -2.11 -0.32
CA VAL A 218 -10.62 -1.69 1.03
C VAL A 218 -10.30 -2.81 2.00
N PHE A 219 -9.61 -2.51 3.09
CA PHE A 219 -9.34 -3.43 4.20
C PHE A 219 -10.20 -3.02 5.39
N GLU A 220 -11.17 -3.83 5.79
CA GLU A 220 -12.17 -3.37 6.77
C GLU A 220 -12.65 -4.43 7.77
N ARG A 221 -13.06 -3.92 8.94
CA ARG A 221 -13.84 -4.55 10.04
C ARG A 221 -13.30 -5.81 10.71
N VAL A 222 -12.67 -6.72 9.98
CA VAL A 222 -12.21 -8.01 10.46
C VAL A 222 -10.68 -8.03 10.46
N PRO A 223 -10.02 -8.30 11.61
CA PRO A 223 -8.57 -8.41 11.69
C PRO A 223 -7.99 -9.51 10.80
N GLY A 224 -6.69 -9.45 10.52
CA GLY A 224 -5.99 -10.47 9.72
C GLY A 224 -5.94 -10.18 8.22
N ASN A 225 -6.34 -8.98 7.81
CA ASN A 225 -6.21 -8.54 6.43
C ASN A 225 -4.74 -8.51 5.97
N ARG A 226 -4.47 -9.15 4.83
CA ARG A 226 -3.14 -9.14 4.20
C ARG A 226 -3.26 -8.93 2.69
N TRP A 227 -2.34 -8.19 2.10
CA TRP A 227 -2.19 -8.10 0.65
C TRP A 227 -0.76 -8.44 0.27
N ILE A 228 -0.59 -9.48 -0.55
CA ILE A 228 0.69 -9.92 -1.11
C ILE A 228 0.78 -9.40 -2.54
N ILE A 229 1.83 -8.60 -2.79
CA ILE A 229 2.23 -8.13 -4.11
C ILE A 229 3.41 -9.01 -4.57
N ASP A 230 3.11 -10.03 -5.37
CA ASP A 230 3.99 -11.20 -5.50
C ASP A 230 5.01 -11.09 -6.65
N SER A 231 4.62 -11.36 -7.89
CA SER A 231 5.58 -11.71 -8.97
C SER A 231 6.04 -10.56 -9.88
N SER A 232 5.32 -9.45 -9.98
CA SER A 232 5.66 -8.32 -10.88
C SER A 232 5.46 -6.96 -10.22
N ASN A 233 6.15 -5.92 -10.69
CA ASN A 233 5.90 -4.57 -10.17
C ASN A 233 4.48 -4.09 -10.51
N HIS A 234 3.79 -3.58 -9.50
CA HIS A 234 2.44 -3.07 -9.60
C HIS A 234 2.43 -1.55 -9.70
N TYR A 235 1.56 -1.05 -10.57
CA TYR A 235 1.15 0.35 -10.61
C TYR A 235 -0.34 0.42 -10.25
N TYR A 236 -0.68 1.20 -9.24
CA TYR A 236 -2.07 1.35 -8.81
C TYR A 236 -2.44 2.81 -8.59
N SER A 237 -3.29 3.36 -9.45
CA SER A 237 -3.68 4.78 -9.40
C SER A 237 -5.10 5.02 -8.89
N ALA A 238 -5.66 4.05 -8.17
CA ALA A 238 -6.99 4.11 -7.60
C ALA A 238 -6.91 3.95 -6.06
N GLN A 239 -8.03 3.87 -5.36
CA GLN A 239 -8.05 4.13 -3.91
C GLN A 239 -7.64 2.91 -3.08
N LEU A 240 -6.85 3.14 -2.03
CA LEU A 240 -6.54 2.19 -0.98
C LEU A 240 -7.10 2.71 0.34
N ASP A 241 -8.08 2.01 0.89
CA ASP A 241 -8.75 2.37 2.15
C ASP A 241 -8.43 1.34 3.24
N PHE A 242 -7.92 1.81 4.38
CA PHE A 242 -7.61 0.99 5.55
C PHE A 242 -8.50 1.40 6.73
N ASP A 243 -9.53 0.60 7.01
CA ASP A 243 -10.45 0.79 8.12
C ASP A 243 -10.07 -0.03 9.36
N THR A 244 -9.19 -1.02 9.18
CA THR A 244 -8.61 -1.86 10.22
C THR A 244 -7.14 -2.14 9.90
N ASP A 245 -6.41 -2.65 10.87
CA ASP A 245 -5.02 -3.08 10.67
C ASP A 245 -4.88 -4.04 9.49
N ALA A 246 -3.83 -3.83 8.70
CA ALA A 246 -3.54 -4.64 7.53
C ALA A 246 -2.03 -4.80 7.32
N THR A 247 -1.65 -5.92 6.73
CA THR A 247 -0.26 -6.18 6.29
C THR A 247 -0.15 -6.11 4.77
N LEU A 248 0.76 -5.29 4.27
CA LEU A 248 1.20 -5.28 2.88
C LEU A 248 2.52 -6.07 2.79
N ASP A 249 2.49 -7.26 2.21
CA ASP A 249 3.67 -8.08 1.90
C ASP A 249 4.12 -7.81 0.47
N ILE A 250 5.12 -6.95 0.34
CA ILE A 250 5.55 -6.37 -0.93
C ILE A 250 6.80 -7.11 -1.39
N ARG A 251 6.60 -8.22 -2.12
CA ARG A 251 7.70 -9.04 -2.66
C ARG A 251 8.21 -8.46 -3.98
N SER A 252 7.31 -7.89 -4.77
CA SER A 252 7.57 -7.03 -5.91
C SER A 252 7.03 -5.62 -5.65
N SER A 253 7.61 -4.61 -6.30
CA SER A 253 7.35 -3.21 -5.92
C SER A 253 5.92 -2.78 -6.24
N LEU A 254 5.32 -1.95 -5.39
CA LEU A 254 4.04 -1.29 -5.60
C LEU A 254 4.27 0.23 -5.70
N THR A 255 3.92 0.83 -6.83
CA THR A 255 3.76 2.27 -6.97
C THR A 255 2.28 2.62 -6.92
N HIS A 256 1.87 3.25 -5.82
CA HIS A 256 0.56 3.85 -5.70
C HIS A 256 0.61 5.30 -6.17
N VAL A 257 -0.28 5.66 -7.10
CA VAL A 257 -0.39 7.02 -7.66
C VAL A 257 -1.75 7.62 -7.33
N GLY A 258 -1.88 8.20 -6.14
CA GLY A 258 -3.09 8.89 -5.73
C GLY A 258 -3.38 10.08 -6.66
N HIS A 259 -4.64 10.24 -7.05
CA HIS A 259 -5.06 11.34 -7.91
C HIS A 259 -5.90 12.35 -7.13
N ARG A 260 -5.78 13.63 -7.49
CA ARG A 260 -6.50 14.70 -6.80
C ARG A 260 -8.01 14.44 -6.80
N ARG A 261 -8.65 14.72 -5.66
CA ARG A 261 -10.11 14.77 -5.47
C ARG A 261 -10.92 15.14 -6.71
N VAL A 262 -11.70 14.18 -7.20
CA VAL A 262 -12.76 14.36 -8.20
C VAL A 262 -14.11 14.39 -7.48
N ALA A 263 -14.87 15.46 -7.69
CA ALA A 263 -16.21 15.61 -7.15
C ALA A 263 -17.23 15.66 -8.30
N MET A 264 -18.10 14.66 -8.34
CA MET A 264 -19.17 14.52 -9.32
C MET A 264 -20.52 14.73 -8.63
N GLN A 265 -21.38 15.57 -9.20
CA GLN A 265 -22.72 15.76 -8.67
C GLN A 265 -23.58 14.52 -8.96
N VAL A 266 -24.17 13.91 -7.93
CA VAL A 266 -25.04 12.71 -8.04
C VAL A 266 -26.52 13.01 -7.79
N GLY A 267 -26.87 14.30 -7.64
CA GLY A 267 -28.22 14.78 -7.45
C GLY A 267 -28.24 16.22 -6.90
N PRO A 268 -29.43 16.80 -6.63
CA PRO A 268 -29.53 18.09 -5.95
C PRO A 268 -28.83 18.02 -4.58
N GLY A 269 -27.73 18.77 -4.41
CA GLY A 269 -26.95 18.83 -3.16
C GLY A 269 -26.05 17.62 -2.86
N GLY A 270 -26.05 16.58 -3.69
CA GLY A 270 -25.23 15.37 -3.49
C GLY A 270 -23.99 15.36 -4.36
N TYR A 271 -22.83 15.09 -3.77
CA TYR A 271 -21.57 14.89 -4.50
C TYR A 271 -20.98 13.52 -4.17
N PHE A 272 -20.67 12.75 -5.21
CA PHE A 272 -19.74 11.65 -5.12
C PHE A 272 -18.32 12.20 -5.17
N ILE A 273 -17.45 11.72 -4.29
CA ILE A 273 -16.07 12.17 -4.21
C ILE A 273 -15.16 10.94 -4.24
N SER A 274 -14.23 10.91 -5.19
CA SER A 274 -13.12 9.94 -5.23
C SER A 274 -11.80 10.68 -5.19
N THR A 275 -10.83 10.15 -4.44
CA THR A 275 -9.52 10.81 -4.25
C THR A 275 -8.35 9.90 -4.56
N GLY A 276 -8.60 8.69 -5.06
CA GLY A 276 -7.55 7.70 -5.38
C GLY A 276 -6.52 7.45 -4.28
N ALA A 277 -6.78 7.88 -3.04
CA ALA A 277 -5.75 8.11 -2.05
C ALA A 277 -5.29 6.81 -1.40
N PHE A 278 -4.06 6.81 -0.88
CA PHE A 278 -3.63 5.86 0.13
C PHE A 278 -4.03 6.40 1.49
N ARG A 279 -5.00 5.76 2.17
CA ARG A 279 -5.53 6.34 3.40
C ARG A 279 -6.04 5.37 4.45
N THR A 280 -5.94 5.78 5.70
CA THR A 280 -6.79 5.19 6.74
C THR A 280 -8.17 5.84 6.70
N THR A 281 -9.22 5.08 7.02
CA THR A 281 -10.60 5.55 7.12
C THR A 281 -11.17 5.47 8.53
N SER A 282 -10.36 4.95 9.46
CA SER A 282 -10.64 4.90 10.89
C SER A 282 -9.41 5.33 11.71
N PRO A 283 -9.60 5.84 12.94
CA PRO A 283 -8.51 6.11 13.88
C PRO A 283 -7.74 4.86 14.28
N ASP A 284 -6.53 5.04 14.79
CA ASP A 284 -5.71 3.99 15.42
C ASP A 284 -5.42 2.77 14.52
N VAL A 285 -5.48 2.94 13.20
CA VAL A 285 -5.18 1.90 12.22
C VAL A 285 -3.67 1.80 11.98
N THR A 286 -3.14 0.58 12.07
CA THR A 286 -1.75 0.24 11.76
C THR A 286 -1.63 -0.48 10.42
N ILE A 287 -0.85 0.09 9.51
CA ILE A 287 -0.47 -0.54 8.25
C ILE A 287 0.95 -1.07 8.40
N THR A 288 1.16 -2.38 8.22
CA THR A 288 2.49 -3.00 8.30
C THR A 288 2.99 -3.32 6.90
N LYS A 289 4.17 -2.82 6.53
CA LYS A 289 4.87 -3.13 5.28
C LYS A 289 5.97 -4.15 5.55
N THR A 290 5.91 -5.27 4.85
CA THR A 290 6.92 -6.35 4.84
C THR A 290 7.38 -6.64 3.41
N GLY A 291 8.40 -7.49 3.26
CA GLY A 291 8.94 -7.89 1.96
C GLY A 291 9.96 -6.89 1.38
N PRO A 292 10.84 -7.35 0.49
CA PRO A 292 11.96 -6.57 -0.02
C PRO A 292 11.58 -5.50 -1.06
N GLY A 293 10.42 -5.64 -1.70
CA GLY A 293 9.95 -4.74 -2.75
C GLY A 293 9.69 -3.33 -2.24
N MET A 294 9.68 -2.36 -3.14
CA MET A 294 9.46 -0.95 -2.78
C MET A 294 7.96 -0.64 -2.68
N LEU A 295 7.56 0.12 -1.66
CA LEU A 295 6.28 0.85 -1.61
C LEU A 295 6.50 2.31 -1.99
N ALA A 296 6.10 2.74 -3.18
CA ALA A 296 6.12 4.15 -3.56
C ALA A 296 4.71 4.74 -3.41
N LEU A 297 4.58 5.75 -2.57
CA LEU A 297 3.36 6.53 -2.33
C LEU A 297 3.50 7.88 -3.03
N ASP A 298 3.10 7.91 -4.29
CA ASP A 298 3.10 9.11 -5.11
C ASP A 298 1.67 9.66 -5.14
N GLY A 299 1.44 10.93 -4.82
CA GLY A 299 0.10 11.54 -4.87
C GLY A 299 -0.65 11.60 -3.54
N GLU A 300 -1.98 11.60 -3.62
CA GLU A 300 -2.85 11.93 -2.47
C GLU A 300 -2.80 10.85 -1.37
N GLN A 301 -2.58 11.32 -0.14
CA GLN A 301 -2.56 10.49 1.07
C GLN A 301 -3.43 11.16 2.14
N SER A 302 -4.02 10.37 3.04
CA SER A 302 -4.83 10.89 4.16
C SER A 302 -4.77 9.92 5.33
N TYR A 303 -4.63 10.41 6.55
CA TYR A 303 -4.51 9.55 7.72
C TYR A 303 -5.34 10.12 8.86
N HIS A 304 -6.14 9.27 9.53
CA HIS A 304 -6.80 9.64 10.77
C HIS A 304 -5.84 9.67 11.95
N ARG A 305 -6.28 10.28 13.06
CA ARG A 305 -5.54 10.29 14.32
C ARG A 305 -5.16 8.87 14.76
N GLY A 306 -3.92 8.72 15.22
CA GLY A 306 -3.40 7.45 15.71
C GLY A 306 -2.93 6.49 14.62
N ALA A 307 -3.08 6.85 13.35
CA ALA A 307 -2.60 6.03 12.25
C ALA A 307 -1.09 5.77 12.35
N ALA A 308 -0.70 4.52 12.10
CA ALA A 308 0.69 4.08 12.12
C ALA A 308 1.07 3.36 10.83
N LEU A 309 2.30 3.58 10.38
CA LEU A 309 2.94 2.83 9.30
C LEU A 309 4.22 2.17 9.84
N VAL A 310 4.21 0.84 9.92
CA VAL A 310 5.35 0.03 10.40
C VAL A 310 6.08 -0.57 9.21
N LEU A 311 7.36 -0.26 9.06
CA LEU A 311 8.22 -0.71 7.97
C LEU A 311 9.23 -1.72 8.50
N GLN A 312 9.19 -2.96 8.02
CA GLN A 312 10.05 -4.04 8.51
C GLN A 312 11.18 -4.42 7.55
N GLU A 313 10.98 -4.19 6.24
CA GLU A 313 11.92 -4.57 5.19
C GLU A 313 11.76 -3.63 3.98
N GLY A 314 12.73 -3.62 3.07
CA GLY A 314 12.68 -2.93 1.78
C GLY A 314 12.57 -1.41 1.90
N LEU A 315 12.18 -0.74 0.81
CA LEU A 315 12.07 0.73 0.76
C LEU A 315 10.61 1.18 0.75
N THR A 316 10.28 2.17 1.55
CA THR A 316 9.07 3.00 1.39
C THR A 316 9.49 4.39 0.95
N ARG A 317 8.96 4.86 -0.18
CA ARG A 317 9.18 6.22 -0.68
C ARG A 317 7.86 6.98 -0.63
N MET A 318 7.88 8.16 -0.01
CA MET A 318 6.73 9.06 0.06
C MET A 318 7.02 10.33 -0.74
N SER A 319 6.38 10.49 -1.89
CA SER A 319 6.48 11.70 -2.72
C SER A 319 5.27 12.62 -2.57
N GLY A 320 4.20 12.18 -1.90
CA GLY A 320 3.07 13.00 -1.47
C GLY A 320 3.16 13.40 0.01
N ASP A 321 2.54 14.53 0.37
CA ASP A 321 2.48 15.02 1.75
C ASP A 321 1.42 14.24 2.55
N PRO A 322 1.81 13.50 3.61
CA PRO A 322 0.89 12.70 4.41
C PRO A 322 -0.17 13.53 5.16
N GLY A 323 0.10 14.81 5.46
CA GLY A 323 -0.78 15.61 6.32
C GLY A 323 -1.74 16.55 5.60
N LEU A 324 -1.73 16.61 4.27
CA LEU A 324 -2.71 17.42 3.53
C LEU A 324 -4.14 16.90 3.72
N GLY A 325 -4.29 15.58 3.81
CA GLY A 325 -5.59 14.91 3.91
C GLY A 325 -6.50 15.17 2.72
N ARG A 326 -7.75 14.73 2.83
CA ARG A 326 -8.78 14.82 1.78
C ARG A 326 -9.59 16.12 1.83
N ASP A 327 -9.82 16.64 3.05
CA ASP A 327 -10.71 17.77 3.29
C ASP A 327 -10.40 18.49 4.60
N ASN A 328 -9.88 19.72 4.48
CA ASN A 328 -9.49 20.57 5.60
C ASN A 328 -10.66 20.94 6.53
N THR A 329 -11.91 20.60 6.20
CA THR A 329 -13.11 21.19 6.83
C THR A 329 -14.05 20.20 7.51
N THR A 330 -13.95 18.87 7.33
CA THR A 330 -15.02 17.97 7.79
C THR A 330 -14.65 16.59 8.35
N ARG A 331 -13.43 16.06 8.18
CA ARG A 331 -13.19 14.61 8.40
C ARG A 331 -12.10 14.18 9.38
N GLU A 332 -11.51 15.08 10.18
CA GLU A 332 -10.46 14.73 11.16
C GLU A 332 -9.28 13.92 10.56
N ASP A 333 -9.09 13.98 9.23
CA ASP A 333 -8.11 13.24 8.45
C ASP A 333 -7.06 14.16 7.78
N THR A 334 -7.14 15.46 8.05
CA THR A 334 -6.11 16.45 7.71
C THR A 334 -5.28 16.77 8.96
N GLY A 335 -3.96 16.60 8.86
CA GLY A 335 -3.03 16.90 9.94
C GLY A 335 -1.82 15.97 10.00
N ALA A 336 -0.85 16.35 10.82
CA ALA A 336 0.33 15.55 11.12
C ALA A 336 -0.03 14.39 12.07
N PHE A 337 -0.75 13.39 11.55
CA PHE A 337 -1.26 12.27 12.35
C PHE A 337 -0.48 10.98 12.20
N LEU A 338 0.19 10.78 11.05
CA LEU A 338 0.90 9.55 10.77
C LEU A 338 2.15 9.40 11.63
N HIS A 339 2.23 8.30 12.38
CA HIS A 339 3.45 7.82 13.03
C HIS A 339 4.11 6.75 12.15
N ILE A 340 5.38 6.94 11.79
CA ILE A 340 6.15 5.94 11.05
C ILE A 340 7.16 5.27 11.98
N THR A 341 7.17 3.94 12.01
CA THR A 341 8.23 3.16 12.66
C THR A 341 8.97 2.37 11.60
N ALA A 342 10.28 2.62 11.42
CA ALA A 342 11.14 1.78 10.61
C ALA A 342 12.06 0.93 11.50
N GLN A 343 12.14 -0.35 11.20
CA GLN A 343 12.91 -1.34 11.95
C GLN A 343 13.56 -2.35 10.99
N GLY A 344 14.37 -3.27 11.50
CA GLY A 344 15.13 -4.22 10.67
C GLY A 344 16.03 -3.50 9.68
N GLU A 345 15.95 -3.91 8.41
CA GLU A 345 16.66 -3.29 7.29
C GLU A 345 15.77 -2.32 6.49
N ALA A 346 14.63 -1.89 7.06
CA ALA A 346 13.69 -1.02 6.36
C ALA A 346 14.28 0.35 6.03
N GLY A 347 13.94 0.85 4.85
CA GLY A 347 14.28 2.17 4.37
C GLY A 347 13.04 3.06 4.23
N LEU A 348 13.17 4.33 4.59
CA LEU A 348 12.18 5.38 4.36
C LEU A 348 12.81 6.51 3.55
N GLN A 349 12.23 6.87 2.41
CA GLN A 349 12.61 8.06 1.64
C GLN A 349 11.46 9.07 1.65
N LEU A 350 11.74 10.30 2.08
CA LEU A 350 10.81 11.42 2.03
C LEU A 350 11.23 12.38 0.91
N ALA A 351 10.39 12.46 -0.13
CA ALA A 351 10.68 13.19 -1.37
C ALA A 351 9.61 14.25 -1.70
N ALA A 352 8.55 14.36 -0.91
CA ALA A 352 7.54 15.41 -1.08
C ALA A 352 8.14 16.79 -0.75
N PRO A 353 7.74 17.89 -1.43
CA PRO A 353 8.22 19.23 -1.08
C PRO A 353 7.97 19.59 0.39
N VAL A 354 6.88 19.10 0.97
CA VAL A 354 6.59 19.16 2.39
C VAL A 354 6.06 17.80 2.84
N SER A 355 6.49 17.32 4.00
CA SER A 355 5.95 16.11 4.64
C SER A 355 5.52 16.45 6.05
N HIS A 356 4.21 16.43 6.32
CA HIS A 356 3.67 16.61 7.67
C HIS A 356 3.47 15.25 8.34
N LEU A 357 4.21 15.00 9.41
CA LEU A 357 4.20 13.72 10.14
C LEU A 357 4.06 13.96 11.63
N ARG A 358 3.47 12.99 12.33
CA ARG A 358 3.41 13.05 13.80
C ARG A 358 4.78 12.75 14.38
N ARG A 359 5.32 11.59 14.03
CA ARG A 359 6.53 11.01 14.63
C ARG A 359 7.20 10.05 13.64
N ILE A 360 8.51 9.95 13.73
CA ILE A 360 9.31 8.94 13.03
C ILE A 360 10.23 8.30 14.06
N ASP A 361 10.18 6.98 14.17
CA ASP A 361 11.15 6.19 14.93
C ASP A 361 11.94 5.29 13.96
N LEU A 362 13.27 5.45 13.95
CA LEU A 362 14.19 4.55 13.27
C LEU A 362 14.88 3.69 14.33
N THR A 363 14.77 2.37 14.19
CA THR A 363 15.37 1.41 15.12
C THR A 363 16.18 0.36 14.35
N GLU A 364 16.99 -0.43 15.06
CA GLU A 364 17.82 -1.47 14.45
C GLU A 364 18.65 -0.91 13.29
N GLN A 365 18.71 -1.54 12.11
CA GLN A 365 19.53 -1.10 10.98
C GLN A 365 18.77 -0.23 9.97
N SER A 366 17.60 0.30 10.37
CA SER A 366 16.72 1.06 9.49
C SER A 366 17.35 2.38 9.03
N ARG A 367 16.84 2.89 7.91
CA ARG A 367 17.41 4.07 7.24
C ARG A 367 16.34 5.09 6.86
N LEU A 368 16.68 6.37 7.00
CA LEU A 368 15.92 7.50 6.46
C LEU A 368 16.75 8.26 5.42
N TRP A 369 16.14 8.61 4.31
CA TRP A 369 16.63 9.60 3.35
C TRP A 369 15.64 10.74 3.27
N LEU A 370 16.05 11.93 3.70
CA LEU A 370 15.30 13.16 3.49
C LEU A 370 15.88 13.86 2.26
N ASP A 371 15.12 13.91 1.17
CA ASP A 371 15.57 14.55 -0.06
C ASP A 371 15.82 16.05 0.16
N GLN A 372 16.72 16.62 -0.64
CA GLN A 372 17.18 18.01 -0.50
C GLN A 372 16.06 19.05 -0.58
N ASP A 373 15.05 18.78 -1.40
CA ASP A 373 13.93 19.69 -1.66
C ASP A 373 12.74 19.40 -0.72
N CYS A 374 12.92 18.49 0.25
CA CYS A 374 11.89 18.12 1.22
C CYS A 374 11.97 18.97 2.48
N ARG A 375 10.83 19.50 2.91
CA ARG A 375 10.64 20.06 4.25
C ARG A 375 9.83 19.10 5.12
N LEU A 376 10.47 18.50 6.12
CA LEU A 376 9.83 17.64 7.11
C LEU A 376 9.30 18.46 8.29
N VAL A 377 7.98 18.46 8.50
CA VAL A 377 7.32 19.07 9.66
C VAL A 377 6.84 17.94 10.57
N ILE A 378 7.42 17.84 11.77
CA ILE A 378 7.21 16.71 12.68
C ILE A 378 6.82 17.17 14.09
N SER A 379 5.61 16.80 14.52
CA SER A 379 5.00 17.38 15.74
C SER A 379 5.50 16.78 17.05
N GLU A 380 5.88 15.50 17.05
CA GLU A 380 6.41 14.79 18.23
C GLU A 380 7.90 14.46 18.12
N GLY A 381 8.49 14.60 16.94
CA GLY A 381 9.93 14.49 16.70
C GLY A 381 10.36 13.28 15.87
N LEU A 382 11.64 13.33 15.46
CA LEU A 382 12.37 12.26 14.78
C LEU A 382 13.35 11.63 15.79
N HIS A 383 13.25 10.32 15.97
CA HIS A 383 14.17 9.53 16.79
C HIS A 383 14.98 8.57 15.92
N VAL A 384 16.31 8.67 16.00
CA VAL A 384 17.27 7.80 15.32
C VAL A 384 17.97 6.94 16.37
N GLY A 385 17.50 5.71 16.56
CA GLY A 385 18.04 4.78 17.56
C GLY A 385 19.47 4.30 17.27
N PRO A 386 20.13 3.60 18.21
CA PRO A 386 21.59 3.41 18.22
C PRO A 386 22.25 2.78 16.99
N ASN A 387 21.51 1.95 16.25
CA ASN A 387 22.02 1.26 15.06
C ASN A 387 21.45 1.84 13.75
N ALA A 388 20.53 2.80 13.85
CA ALA A 388 19.81 3.35 12.72
C ALA A 388 20.59 4.51 12.08
N GLN A 389 20.22 4.87 10.85
CA GLN A 389 20.88 5.93 10.09
C GLN A 389 19.89 6.89 9.44
N ALA A 390 20.18 8.19 9.44
CA ALA A 390 19.45 9.18 8.65
C ALA A 390 20.36 10.07 7.80
N ASP A 391 20.11 10.16 6.50
CA ASP A 391 20.72 11.12 5.57
C ASP A 391 19.79 12.33 5.46
N LEU A 392 20.20 13.45 6.06
CA LEU A 392 19.37 14.64 6.23
C LEU A 392 19.83 15.72 5.25
N ARG A 393 19.18 15.80 4.08
CA ARG A 393 19.49 16.81 3.05
C ARG A 393 18.46 17.94 2.99
N GLY A 394 17.25 17.69 3.47
CA GLY A 394 16.17 18.66 3.52
C GLY A 394 16.11 19.46 4.84
N GLU A 395 15.05 20.24 4.99
CA GLU A 395 14.77 21.00 6.21
C GLU A 395 13.93 20.16 7.18
N ILE A 396 14.19 20.28 8.49
CA ILE A 396 13.39 19.66 9.53
C ILE A 396 12.75 20.75 10.40
N PHE A 397 11.52 20.54 10.84
CA PHE A 397 10.82 21.42 11.77
C PHE A 397 10.19 20.54 12.85
N GLY A 398 10.91 20.38 13.96
CA GLY A 398 10.49 19.57 15.10
C GLY A 398 11.68 19.19 15.98
N LYS A 399 11.46 18.23 16.88
CA LYS A 399 12.51 17.69 17.77
C LYS A 399 13.32 16.61 17.05
N LEU A 400 14.62 16.57 17.32
CA LEU A 400 15.53 15.55 16.79
C LEU A 400 16.30 14.90 17.94
N GLN A 401 16.15 13.59 18.10
CA GLN A 401 16.91 12.76 19.05
C GLN A 401 17.71 11.72 18.27
N VAL A 402 19.03 11.71 18.45
CA VAL A 402 19.95 10.87 17.69
C VAL A 402 20.86 10.10 18.64
N GLU A 403 20.65 8.79 18.71
CA GLU A 403 21.52 7.82 19.36
C GLU A 403 22.34 7.02 18.34
N GLY A 404 21.85 6.91 17.10
CA GLY A 404 22.52 6.25 15.97
C GLY A 404 23.37 7.20 15.13
N ARG A 405 23.26 7.08 13.81
CA ARG A 405 24.04 7.86 12.84
C ARG A 405 23.19 8.89 12.11
N ILE A 406 23.66 10.13 12.01
CA ILE A 406 23.17 11.08 11.00
C ILE A 406 24.27 11.51 10.04
N ASP A 407 23.93 11.70 8.77
CA ASP A 407 24.81 12.25 7.75
C ASP A 407 24.29 13.61 7.29
N LEU A 408 25.16 14.62 7.34
CA LEU A 408 24.90 15.99 6.92
C LEU A 408 25.75 16.34 5.68
N LEU A 409 25.20 17.16 4.80
CA LEU A 409 25.89 17.70 3.63
C LEU A 409 26.00 19.22 3.74
N SER A 410 27.17 19.77 3.42
CA SER A 410 27.45 21.21 3.60
C SER A 410 26.64 22.16 2.72
N SER A 411 25.90 21.63 1.74
CA SER A 411 25.04 22.41 0.86
C SER A 411 23.64 22.66 1.43
N HIS A 412 23.34 22.17 2.63
CA HIS A 412 22.01 22.24 3.23
C HIS A 412 22.09 22.61 4.72
N SER A 413 21.04 23.27 5.21
CA SER A 413 20.88 23.60 6.62
C SER A 413 19.71 22.81 7.21
N VAL A 414 19.98 22.12 8.31
CA VAL A 414 18.95 21.47 9.11
C VAL A 414 18.45 22.46 10.16
N HIS A 415 17.15 22.69 10.18
CA HIS A 415 16.50 23.44 11.25
C HIS A 415 15.92 22.45 12.27
N ALA A 416 15.90 22.79 13.55
CA ALA A 416 15.24 21.98 14.57
C ALA A 416 14.73 22.86 15.70
N GLU A 417 13.68 22.41 16.37
CA GLU A 417 13.21 23.04 17.61
C GLU A 417 14.14 22.70 18.76
N ALA A 418 14.36 21.40 18.98
CA ALA A 418 15.29 20.87 19.98
C ALA A 418 16.11 19.74 19.37
N LEU A 419 17.33 19.58 19.87
CA LEU A 419 18.31 18.63 19.35
C LEU A 419 19.02 17.91 20.50
N GLU A 420 19.04 16.58 20.44
CA GLU A 420 19.88 15.72 21.27
C GLU A 420 20.73 14.81 20.37
N LEU A 421 22.05 15.05 20.36
CA LEU A 421 23.03 14.27 19.60
C LEU A 421 23.90 13.47 20.58
N ALA A 422 23.47 12.23 20.85
CA ALA A 422 24.22 11.25 21.63
C ALA A 422 25.05 10.29 20.76
N GLY A 423 24.62 10.06 19.52
CA GLY A 423 25.25 9.14 18.57
C GLY A 423 26.32 9.76 17.66
N THR A 424 26.63 9.05 16.58
CA THR A 424 27.58 9.49 15.55
C THR A 424 26.90 10.47 14.60
N TRP A 425 27.61 11.53 14.23
CA TRP A 425 27.14 12.42 13.18
C TRP A 425 28.30 12.78 12.25
N THR A 426 28.09 12.54 10.96
CA THR A 426 29.11 12.77 9.94
C THR A 426 28.78 14.04 9.17
N VAL A 427 29.74 14.95 9.07
CA VAL A 427 29.62 16.15 8.26
C VAL A 427 30.48 16.03 7.01
N ASN A 428 29.83 16.11 5.86
CA ASN A 428 30.48 16.06 4.56
C ASN A 428 30.63 17.48 4.01
N LEU A 429 31.85 18.02 4.10
CA LEU A 429 32.17 19.38 3.67
C LEU A 429 32.70 19.41 2.23
N GLY A 430 32.13 20.32 1.43
CA GLY A 430 32.68 20.70 0.13
C GLY A 430 33.86 21.68 0.26
N ARG A 431 34.30 22.24 -0.87
CA ARG A 431 35.36 23.27 -0.90
C ARG A 431 34.93 24.65 -0.40
N TRP A 432 33.62 24.88 -0.28
CA TRP A 432 33.06 26.18 0.02
C TRP A 432 32.58 26.22 1.46
N THR A 433 32.93 27.29 2.17
CA THR A 433 32.41 27.60 3.50
C THR A 433 30.92 27.88 3.39
N PRO A 434 30.05 27.12 4.09
CA PRO A 434 28.63 27.40 4.15
C PRO A 434 28.36 28.82 4.64
N GLU A 435 27.41 29.53 4.02
CA GLU A 435 27.02 30.89 4.45
C GLU A 435 26.24 30.90 5.77
N HIS A 436 25.71 29.74 6.16
CA HIS A 436 24.88 29.53 7.34
C HIS A 436 25.37 28.33 8.15
N ALA A 437 24.89 28.23 9.40
CA ALA A 437 25.14 27.06 10.22
C ALA A 437 24.53 25.81 9.56
N LEU A 438 25.25 24.69 9.57
CA LEU A 438 24.72 23.43 9.03
C LEU A 438 23.52 22.92 9.82
N MET A 439 23.49 23.21 11.12
CA MET A 439 22.33 22.97 11.98
C MET A 439 21.97 24.24 12.75
N GLN A 440 20.69 24.60 12.75
CA GLN A 440 20.16 25.72 13.53
C GLN A 440 19.03 25.24 14.45
N VAL A 441 19.25 25.40 15.76
CA VAL A 441 18.33 24.89 16.79
C VAL A 441 17.76 26.05 17.61
N THR A 442 16.44 26.19 17.62
CA THR A 442 15.77 27.37 18.19
C THR A 442 15.60 27.33 19.70
N ALA A 443 15.45 26.14 20.31
CA ALA A 443 15.25 26.00 21.75
C ALA A 443 16.52 25.53 22.48
N THR A 444 16.84 24.24 22.44
CA THR A 444 17.98 23.66 23.17
C THR A 444 18.68 22.62 22.31
N ALA A 445 20.01 22.65 22.31
CA ALA A 445 20.84 21.65 21.66
C ALA A 445 21.79 21.00 22.67
N GLU A 446 21.78 19.67 22.74
CA GLU A 446 22.69 18.89 23.57
C GLU A 446 23.54 17.99 22.67
N VAL A 447 24.87 18.09 22.77
CA VAL A 447 25.82 17.34 21.94
C VAL A 447 26.81 16.61 22.84
N SER A 448 26.81 15.28 22.76
CA SER A 448 27.66 14.43 23.61
C SER A 448 28.90 13.91 22.90
N GLN A 449 28.93 13.94 21.56
CA GLN A 449 30.01 13.38 20.74
C GLN A 449 30.49 14.38 19.67
N ALA A 450 31.79 14.40 19.41
CA ALA A 450 32.36 15.18 18.32
C ALA A 450 31.90 14.62 16.95
N PRO A 451 31.65 15.49 15.95
CA PRO A 451 31.33 15.08 14.59
C PRO A 451 32.51 14.40 13.90
N GLU A 452 32.21 13.40 13.07
CA GLU A 452 33.15 12.88 12.09
C GLU A 452 33.16 13.79 10.86
N ILE A 453 34.29 14.43 10.59
CA ILE A 453 34.41 15.35 9.45
C ILE A 453 35.05 14.64 8.26
N SER A 454 34.46 14.83 7.08
CA SER A 454 35.06 14.42 5.80
C SER A 454 35.01 15.56 4.77
N PHE A 455 36.08 15.71 4.00
CA PHE A 455 36.16 16.68 2.91
C PHE A 455 36.06 15.99 1.56
N ARG A 456 35.01 16.30 0.78
CA ARG A 456 34.66 15.59 -0.46
C ARG A 456 35.35 16.10 -1.72
N ASP A 457 36.17 17.15 -1.66
CA ASP A 457 36.85 17.68 -2.84
C ASP A 457 37.98 16.73 -3.27
N ARG A 458 37.86 16.19 -4.49
CA ARG A 458 38.86 15.26 -5.08
C ARG A 458 40.26 15.85 -5.22
N ARG A 459 40.40 17.18 -5.19
CA ARG A 459 41.69 17.88 -5.26
C ARG A 459 42.21 18.27 -3.87
N GLY A 460 41.59 17.77 -2.80
CA GLY A 460 42.00 18.05 -1.42
C GLY A 460 41.73 19.49 -0.97
N ARG A 461 40.83 20.21 -1.64
CA ARG A 461 40.44 21.56 -1.20
C ARG A 461 39.48 21.50 -0.01
N VAL A 462 39.71 22.37 0.96
CA VAL A 462 38.89 22.51 2.16
C VAL A 462 38.26 23.91 2.20
N PRO A 463 37.17 24.12 2.98
CA PRO A 463 36.61 25.45 3.22
C PRO A 463 37.66 26.45 3.70
N GLU A 464 37.54 27.70 3.25
CA GLU A 464 38.39 28.80 3.73
C GLU A 464 37.72 29.44 4.96
N GLY A 465 38.44 29.46 6.08
CA GLY A 465 37.96 30.06 7.33
C GLY A 465 37.15 29.09 8.20
N ASP A 466 36.44 29.67 9.16
CA ASP A 466 35.64 28.93 10.13
C ASP A 466 34.31 28.48 9.53
N VAL A 467 33.90 27.25 9.84
CA VAL A 467 32.62 26.67 9.47
C VAL A 467 31.76 26.51 10.73
N VAL A 468 30.58 27.13 10.76
CA VAL A 468 29.61 26.92 11.84
C VAL A 468 28.85 25.62 11.59
N LEU A 469 29.10 24.60 12.41
CA LEU A 469 28.42 23.31 12.28
C LEU A 469 27.03 23.34 12.93
N LEU A 470 26.92 23.95 14.09
CA LEU A 470 25.68 24.00 14.87
C LEU A 470 25.57 25.37 15.55
N ARG A 471 24.37 25.95 15.56
CA ARG A 471 24.03 27.18 16.29
C ARG A 471 22.78 26.97 17.14
N SER A 472 22.86 27.31 18.42
CA SER A 472 21.70 27.36 19.32
C SER A 472 21.89 28.42 20.41
N GLY A 473 20.80 29.09 20.80
CA GLY A 473 20.82 30.02 21.95
C GLY A 473 21.08 29.33 23.30
N ASN A 474 20.93 28.00 23.35
CA ASN A 474 21.19 27.18 24.53
C ASN A 474 21.90 25.88 24.14
N LEU A 475 23.13 26.01 23.64
CA LEU A 475 23.99 24.88 23.30
C LEU A 475 24.69 24.33 24.55
N LYS A 476 24.47 23.06 24.85
CA LYS A 476 25.24 22.28 25.83
C LYS A 476 26.07 21.25 25.07
N ALA A 477 27.39 21.35 25.17
CA ALA A 477 28.30 20.39 24.56
C ALA A 477 29.14 19.72 25.64
N ALA A 478 29.33 18.40 25.55
CA ALA A 478 30.28 17.70 26.39
C ALA A 478 31.71 18.14 26.08
N ASP A 479 32.62 18.04 27.06
CA ASP A 479 34.03 18.43 26.90
C ASP A 479 34.70 17.72 25.71
N ALA A 480 34.31 16.48 25.43
CA ALA A 480 34.82 15.66 24.32
C ALA A 480 34.48 16.22 22.91
N VAL A 481 33.58 17.20 22.81
CA VAL A 481 33.18 17.81 21.52
C VAL A 481 34.21 18.85 21.04
N SER A 482 35.03 19.40 21.95
CA SER A 482 36.02 20.44 21.63
C SER A 482 37.45 19.91 21.70
N GLY A 483 38.33 20.39 20.82
CA GLY A 483 39.72 19.95 20.75
C GLY A 483 40.23 19.86 19.32
N ASP A 484 41.41 19.27 19.17
CA ASP A 484 42.03 19.00 17.87
C ASP A 484 41.72 17.57 17.44
N PHE A 485 41.33 17.44 16.17
CA PHE A 485 40.86 16.19 15.58
C PHE A 485 41.53 15.97 14.23
N THR A 486 41.39 14.77 13.70
CA THR A 486 41.79 14.40 12.35
C THR A 486 40.58 13.81 11.63
N THR A 487 40.48 14.06 10.33
CA THR A 487 39.43 13.47 9.49
C THR A 487 39.51 11.95 9.51
N SER A 488 38.39 11.28 9.22
CA SER A 488 38.31 9.81 9.24
C SER A 488 39.26 9.12 8.26
N ASP A 489 39.67 9.83 7.20
CA ASP A 489 40.66 9.36 6.22
C ASP A 489 42.11 9.76 6.56
N GLY A 490 42.35 10.44 7.69
CA GLY A 490 43.67 10.84 8.16
C GLY A 490 44.29 12.04 7.42
N ARG A 491 43.63 12.60 6.40
CA ARG A 491 44.27 13.58 5.49
C ARG A 491 44.34 15.00 6.05
N PHE A 492 43.42 15.37 6.94
CA PHE A 492 43.33 16.75 7.45
C PHE A 492 43.17 16.77 8.97
N SER A 493 43.85 17.71 9.62
CA SER A 493 43.59 18.10 11.01
C SER A 493 42.65 19.30 11.07
N TYR A 494 41.86 19.40 12.14
CA TYR A 494 40.97 20.54 12.40
C TYR A 494 40.76 20.73 13.90
N THR A 495 40.34 21.93 14.30
CA THR A 495 39.95 22.24 15.68
C THR A 495 38.43 22.43 15.76
N LEU A 496 37.79 21.81 16.74
CA LEU A 496 36.43 22.11 17.15
C LEU A 496 36.42 22.97 18.40
N ARG A 497 35.58 24.00 18.41
CA ARG A 497 35.39 24.86 19.58
C ARG A 497 33.92 25.25 19.74
N VAL A 498 33.51 25.40 20.99
CA VAL A 498 32.19 25.92 21.34
C VAL A 498 32.35 27.37 21.78
N ASN A 499 31.66 28.29 21.12
CA ASN A 499 31.68 29.71 21.47
C ASN A 499 30.31 30.35 21.27
N ASP A 500 29.81 31.08 22.26
CA ASP A 500 28.57 31.87 22.16
C ASP A 500 27.35 31.11 21.58
N GLY A 501 27.20 29.83 21.93
CA GLY A 501 26.11 28.98 21.44
C GLY A 501 26.36 28.33 20.07
N GLU A 502 27.57 28.44 19.53
CA GLU A 502 27.97 27.86 18.26
C GLU A 502 29.02 26.76 18.45
N LEU A 503 28.89 25.67 17.69
CA LEU A 503 29.97 24.70 17.48
C LEU A 503 30.65 25.02 16.15
N ILE A 504 31.92 25.40 16.22
CA ILE A 504 32.69 25.93 15.12
C ILE A 504 33.83 24.98 14.79
N LEU A 505 34.00 24.70 13.51
CA LEU A 505 35.14 24.00 12.93
C LEU A 505 36.10 25.02 12.32
N GLY A 506 37.36 24.99 12.72
CA GLY A 506 38.40 25.89 12.23
C GLY A 506 39.77 25.22 12.14
N ASN A 507 40.81 26.02 11.84
CA ASN A 507 42.20 25.57 11.74
C ASN A 507 42.41 24.32 10.85
N ILE A 508 41.69 24.24 9.73
CA ILE A 508 41.78 23.09 8.83
C ILE A 508 43.14 23.09 8.13
N ALA A 509 43.92 22.03 8.31
CA ALA A 509 45.24 21.87 7.70
C ALA A 509 45.43 20.44 7.17
N ALA A 510 46.24 20.28 6.12
CA ALA A 510 46.66 18.95 5.69
C ALA A 510 47.62 18.36 6.74
N VAL A 511 47.49 17.06 7.01
CA VAL A 511 48.45 16.34 7.86
C VAL A 511 49.69 16.07 7.02
N GLU A 512 50.85 16.54 7.46
CA GLU A 512 52.14 16.21 6.83
C GLU A 512 52.45 14.72 7.09
N GLU A 513 52.68 13.95 6.03
CA GLU A 513 53.09 12.53 6.11
C GLU A 513 54.52 12.34 6.64
#